data_AF-X1RT14-F1
#
_entry.id   AF-X1RT14-F1
#
_cell.length_a   1.000
_cell.length_b   1.000
_cell.length_c   1.000
_cell.angle_alpha   90.00
_cell.angle_beta   90.00
_cell.angle_gamma   90.00
#
_symmetry.space_group_name_H-M   'P 1'
#
loop_
_entity.id
_entity.type
_entity.pdbx_description
1 polymer ?
#
loop_
_entity_poly.entity_id
_entity_poly.type
_entity_poly.pdbx_seq_one_letter_code
_entity_poly.pdbx_strand_id
1 'polypeptide(L)'
;MIYIGLDVHKVNTTVAWLDNETGEISKAHNCPTDQLAERLATLSGSKRVVMETGASSSFLARQLKSCGLEVMVVDAYKSHRLGEARQTAKTDKLDAQSLAWLLAAGLLETAAVWLPDETTEQLRELERTRQRLTQQTTRLRNALRACLVRHGQDCPYSDLLGKEA
;
A
#
# COMPACT_ATOMS: atom_id res chain seq x y z
N MET A 1 -15.45 13.25 -17.25
CA MET A 1 -14.20 12.67 -16.66
C MET A 1 -14.56 11.98 -15.36
N ILE A 2 -14.16 10.73 -15.14
CA ILE A 2 -14.53 9.94 -13.95
C ILE A 2 -13.35 9.83 -13.00
N TYR A 3 -13.53 10.23 -11.75
CA TYR A 3 -12.56 10.09 -10.67
C TYR A 3 -12.92 8.89 -9.80
N ILE A 4 -11.96 7.99 -9.57
CA ILE A 4 -12.21 6.70 -8.92
C ILE A 4 -11.32 6.60 -7.68
N GLY A 5 -11.93 6.37 -6.53
CA GLY A 5 -11.23 6.08 -5.28
C GLY A 5 -11.31 4.59 -4.97
N LEU A 6 -10.17 4.02 -4.59
CA LEU A 6 -10.02 2.60 -4.24
C LEU A 6 -9.49 2.48 -2.82
N ASP A 7 -10.21 1.72 -1.99
CA ASP A 7 -9.68 1.16 -0.75
C ASP A 7 -9.32 -0.31 -0.98
N VAL A 8 -8.01 -0.56 -1.07
CA VAL A 8 -7.45 -1.79 -1.63
C VAL A 8 -7.25 -2.83 -0.54
N HIS A 9 -7.94 -3.96 -0.68
CA HIS A 9 -7.63 -5.16 0.10
C HIS A 9 -7.27 -6.34 -0.80
N LYS A 10 -6.68 -7.37 -0.17
CA LYS A 10 -6.15 -8.55 -0.86
C LYS A 10 -7.19 -9.29 -1.71
N VAL A 11 -8.43 -9.38 -1.23
CA VAL A 11 -9.49 -10.19 -1.87
C VAL A 11 -10.54 -9.30 -2.53
N ASN A 12 -11.04 -8.29 -1.81
CA ASN A 12 -12.07 -7.39 -2.29
C ASN A 12 -11.63 -5.95 -2.10
N THR A 13 -11.63 -5.17 -3.17
CA THR A 13 -11.35 -3.73 -3.15
C THR A 13 -12.67 -2.97 -3.12
N THR A 14 -12.79 -2.00 -2.21
CA THR A 14 -13.92 -1.08 -2.19
C THR A 14 -13.68 0.00 -3.23
N VAL A 15 -14.68 0.22 -4.09
CA VAL A 15 -14.60 1.16 -5.22
C VAL A 15 -15.70 2.19 -5.07
N ALA A 16 -15.36 3.46 -5.24
CA ALA A 16 -16.30 4.55 -5.43
C ALA A 16 -15.83 5.46 -6.57
N TRP A 17 -16.77 6.09 -7.27
CA TRP A 17 -16.43 7.04 -8.32
C TRP A 17 -17.27 8.32 -8.23
N LEU A 18 -16.71 9.39 -8.79
CA LEU A 18 -17.33 10.69 -8.95
C LEU A 18 -17.23 11.08 -10.43
N ASP A 19 -18.37 11.37 -11.04
CA ASP A 19 -18.42 11.92 -12.38
C ASP A 19 -18.38 13.45 -12.32
N ASN A 20 -17.35 14.04 -12.93
CA ASN A 20 -17.11 15.47 -12.90
C ASN A 20 -18.15 16.28 -13.68
N GLU A 21 -18.83 15.67 -14.65
CA GLU A 21 -19.80 16.38 -15.51
C GLU A 21 -21.17 16.45 -14.87
N THR A 22 -21.62 15.34 -14.27
CA THR A 22 -22.94 15.25 -13.62
C THR A 22 -22.89 15.60 -12.13
N GLY A 23 -21.71 15.53 -11.50
CA GLY A 23 -21.55 15.62 -10.05
C GLY A 23 -22.04 14.38 -9.32
N GLU A 24 -22.41 13.31 -10.03
CA GLU A 24 -22.90 12.07 -9.43
C GLU A 24 -21.75 11.36 -8.69
N ILE A 25 -22.04 10.98 -7.44
CA ILE A 25 -21.15 10.13 -6.64
C ILE A 25 -21.79 8.76 -6.52
N SER A 26 -21.05 7.73 -6.92
CA SER A 26 -21.50 6.36 -6.85
C SER A 26 -21.66 5.90 -5.40
N LYS A 27 -22.59 4.96 -5.19
CA LYS A 27 -22.54 4.13 -3.98
C LYS A 27 -21.26 3.29 -4.03
N ALA A 28 -20.51 3.30 -2.93
CA ALA A 28 -19.34 2.45 -2.81
C ALA A 28 -19.76 0.97 -2.85
N HIS A 29 -19.05 0.17 -3.64
CA HIS A 29 -19.30 -1.26 -3.79
C HIS A 29 -17.99 -2.04 -3.76
N ASN A 30 -18.08 -3.32 -3.38
CA ASN A 30 -16.92 -4.20 -3.36
C ASN A 30 -16.76 -4.88 -4.70
N CYS A 31 -15.53 -4.93 -5.18
CA CYS A 31 -15.13 -5.65 -6.38
C CYS A 31 -14.01 -6.64 -6.02
N PRO A 32 -14.04 -7.88 -6.51
CA PRO A 32 -12.88 -8.76 -6.46
C PRO A 32 -11.65 -8.05 -7.03
N THR A 33 -10.55 -8.05 -6.29
CA THR A 33 -9.36 -7.25 -6.64
C THR A 33 -8.73 -7.71 -7.96
N ASP A 34 -8.83 -9.00 -8.28
CA ASP A 34 -8.36 -9.62 -9.53
C ASP A 34 -9.17 -9.17 -10.76
N GLN A 35 -10.47 -8.90 -10.60
CA GLN A 35 -11.36 -8.43 -11.67
C GLN A 35 -11.41 -6.91 -11.79
N LEU A 36 -10.70 -6.17 -10.92
CA LEU A 36 -10.84 -4.72 -10.84
C LEU A 36 -10.49 -4.02 -12.15
N ALA A 37 -9.42 -4.44 -12.82
CA ALA A 37 -8.99 -3.84 -14.08
C ALA A 37 -10.06 -3.97 -15.18
N GLU A 38 -10.65 -5.16 -15.32
CA GLU A 38 -11.72 -5.43 -16.30
C GLU A 38 -12.97 -4.62 -15.97
N ARG A 39 -13.37 -4.57 -14.70
CA ARG A 39 -14.53 -3.79 -14.25
C ARG A 39 -14.34 -2.30 -14.50
N LEU A 40 -13.17 -1.76 -14.17
CA LEU A 40 -12.86 -0.36 -14.43
C LEU A 40 -12.80 -0.07 -15.92
N ALA A 41 -12.40 -1.02 -16.77
CA ALA A 41 -12.43 -0.85 -18.23
C ALA A 41 -13.85 -0.72 -18.79
N THR A 42 -14.87 -1.33 -18.17
CA THR A 42 -16.27 -1.26 -18.65
C THR A 42 -16.92 0.12 -18.53
N LEU A 43 -16.43 0.99 -17.63
CA LEU A 43 -16.95 2.35 -17.51
C LEU A 43 -16.61 3.14 -18.81
N SER A 44 -17.46 4.04 -19.25
CA SER A 44 -17.16 4.90 -20.42
C SER A 44 -16.41 6.17 -20.03
N GLY A 45 -15.60 6.71 -20.95
CA GLY A 45 -14.92 8.00 -20.78
C GLY A 45 -13.54 7.93 -20.11
N SER A 46 -12.86 9.08 -20.03
CA SER A 46 -11.56 9.21 -19.37
C SER A 46 -11.70 8.97 -17.86
N LYS A 47 -10.77 8.20 -17.28
CA LYS A 47 -10.78 7.89 -15.85
C LYS A 47 -9.45 8.21 -15.20
N ARG A 48 -9.51 8.68 -13.96
CA ARG A 48 -8.35 8.81 -13.07
C ARG A 48 -8.63 8.07 -11.78
N VAL A 49 -7.69 7.24 -11.38
CA VAL A 49 -7.80 6.33 -10.25
C VAL A 49 -6.85 6.77 -9.16
N VAL A 50 -7.31 6.76 -7.91
CA VAL A 50 -6.47 6.95 -6.74
C VAL A 50 -6.65 5.80 -5.75
N MET A 51 -5.54 5.41 -5.12
CA MET A 51 -5.51 4.46 -4.02
C MET A 51 -4.46 4.89 -3.00
N GLU A 52 -4.61 4.45 -1.76
CA GLU A 52 -3.61 4.68 -0.73
C GLU A 52 -2.43 3.70 -0.84
N THR A 53 -1.30 4.09 -0.24
CA THR A 53 -0.15 3.21 -0.05
C THR A 53 -0.55 1.98 0.77
N GLY A 54 -0.23 0.80 0.26
CA GLY A 54 -0.48 -0.47 0.93
C GLY A 54 0.42 -1.58 0.42
N ALA A 55 0.33 -2.78 1.02
CA ALA A 55 1.18 -3.90 0.65
C ALA A 55 1.04 -4.33 -0.82
N SER A 56 -0.15 -4.16 -1.42
CA SER A 56 -0.45 -4.52 -2.80
C SER A 56 -0.62 -3.32 -3.74
N SER A 57 -0.40 -2.09 -3.26
CA SER A 57 -0.69 -0.88 -4.04
C SER A 57 0.23 -0.73 -5.26
N SER A 58 1.52 -1.09 -5.15
CA SER A 58 2.48 -1.02 -6.27
C SER A 58 2.09 -1.98 -7.39
N PHE A 59 1.79 -3.23 -7.05
CA PHE A 59 1.33 -4.26 -7.98
C PHE A 59 0.04 -3.84 -8.69
N LEU A 60 -0.99 -3.47 -7.94
CA LEU A 60 -2.29 -3.10 -8.51
C LEU A 60 -2.17 -1.84 -9.36
N ALA A 61 -1.41 -0.83 -8.92
CA ALA A 61 -1.20 0.38 -9.70
C ALA A 61 -0.50 0.09 -11.03
N ARG A 62 0.49 -0.81 -11.07
CA ARG A 62 1.13 -1.23 -12.33
C ARG A 62 0.15 -1.96 -13.25
N GLN A 63 -0.64 -2.88 -12.71
CA GLN A 63 -1.67 -3.59 -13.47
C GLN A 63 -2.66 -2.62 -14.10
N LEU A 64 -3.22 -1.70 -13.31
CA LEU A 64 -4.17 -0.70 -13.80
C LEU A 64 -3.53 0.25 -14.83
N LYS A 65 -2.29 0.70 -14.62
CA LYS A 65 -1.53 1.50 -15.60
C LYS A 65 -1.31 0.75 -16.92
N SER A 66 -1.04 -0.56 -16.86
CA SER A 66 -0.88 -1.39 -18.07
C SER A 66 -2.16 -1.51 -18.89
N CYS A 67 -3.32 -1.34 -18.24
CA CYS A 67 -4.63 -1.25 -18.90
C CYS A 67 -4.94 0.16 -19.44
N GLY A 68 -3.99 1.10 -19.40
CA GLY A 68 -4.14 2.47 -19.91
C GLY A 68 -4.86 3.42 -18.95
N LEU A 69 -5.04 3.05 -17.67
CA LEU A 69 -5.65 3.93 -16.67
C LEU A 69 -4.61 4.92 -16.10
N GLU A 70 -5.04 6.15 -15.86
CA GLU A 70 -4.24 7.11 -15.09
C GLU A 70 -4.38 6.78 -13.60
N VAL A 71 -3.28 6.40 -12.95
CA VAL A 71 -3.29 5.93 -11.55
C VAL A 71 -2.34 6.75 -10.68
N MET A 72 -2.88 7.28 -9.59
CA MET A 72 -2.16 7.97 -8.52
C MET A 72 -2.16 7.09 -7.27
N VAL A 73 -1.00 6.92 -6.64
CA VAL A 73 -0.89 6.31 -5.31
C VAL A 73 -0.55 7.42 -4.33
N VAL A 74 -1.27 7.49 -3.21
CA VAL A 74 -1.12 8.54 -2.20
C VAL A 74 -0.73 7.97 -0.85
N ASP A 75 0.02 8.74 -0.08
CA ASP A 75 0.35 8.40 1.30
C ASP A 75 -0.92 8.37 2.16
N ALA A 76 -1.20 7.22 2.77
CA ALA A 76 -2.43 6.98 3.54
C ALA A 76 -2.64 7.97 4.69
N TYR A 77 -1.56 8.42 5.34
CA TYR A 77 -1.67 9.37 6.44
C TYR A 77 -2.03 10.76 5.94
N LYS A 78 -1.39 11.20 4.85
CA LYS A 78 -1.67 12.51 4.23
C LYS A 78 -3.07 12.57 3.61
N SER A 79 -3.50 11.54 2.88
CA SER A 79 -4.84 11.47 2.29
C SER A 79 -5.92 11.51 3.36
N HIS A 80 -5.77 10.72 4.43
CA HIS A 80 -6.71 10.73 5.55
C HIS A 80 -6.85 12.11 6.18
N ARG A 81 -5.74 12.83 6.43
CA ARG A 81 -5.78 14.19 6.99
C ARG A 81 -6.50 15.20 6.09
N LEU A 82 -6.41 15.04 4.77
CA LEU A 82 -7.13 15.90 3.83
C LEU A 82 -8.63 15.58 3.80
N GLY A 83 -9.00 14.32 4.01
CA GLY A 83 -10.39 13.84 4.00
C GLY A 83 -11.14 13.95 5.34
N GLU A 84 -10.42 14.07 6.46
CA GLU A 84 -10.93 13.96 7.83
C GLU A 84 -12.13 14.89 8.10
N ALA A 85 -12.06 16.14 7.66
CA ALA A 85 -13.15 17.11 7.85
C ALA A 85 -14.47 16.72 7.15
N ARG A 86 -14.43 15.79 6.18
CA ARG A 86 -15.59 15.29 5.45
C ARG A 86 -16.11 13.95 5.97
N GLN A 87 -15.37 13.29 6.85
CA GLN A 87 -15.74 11.97 7.34
C GLN A 87 -16.35 12.09 8.74
N THR A 88 -17.62 11.72 8.86
CA THR A 88 -18.31 11.65 10.17
C THR A 88 -17.98 10.36 10.93
N ALA A 89 -17.52 9.33 10.21
CA ALA A 89 -17.09 8.05 10.74
C ALA A 89 -16.08 7.41 9.79
N LYS A 90 -15.23 6.52 10.32
CA LYS A 90 -14.28 5.74 9.53
C LYS A 90 -14.93 4.47 8.99
N THR A 91 -15.09 4.37 7.69
CA THR A 91 -15.58 3.17 7.01
C THR A 91 -14.95 3.08 5.62
N ASP A 92 -14.61 1.88 5.17
CA ASP A 92 -13.98 1.60 3.87
C ASP A 92 -14.75 2.27 2.69
N LYS A 93 -16.08 2.36 2.81
CA LYS A 93 -16.96 3.01 1.83
C LYS A 93 -16.77 4.53 1.78
N LEU A 94 -16.72 5.17 2.95
CA LEU A 94 -16.50 6.60 3.06
C LEU A 94 -15.06 6.96 2.68
N ASP A 95 -14.10 6.08 2.95
CA ASP A 95 -12.70 6.25 2.57
C ASP A 95 -12.56 6.25 1.03
N ALA A 96 -13.13 5.26 0.34
CA ALA A 96 -13.14 5.23 -1.12
C ALA A 96 -13.83 6.45 -1.75
N GLN A 97 -14.98 6.88 -1.21
CA GLN A 97 -15.68 8.08 -1.68
C GLN A 97 -14.89 9.37 -1.44
N SER A 98 -14.26 9.48 -0.26
CA SER A 98 -13.41 10.61 0.11
C SER A 98 -12.23 10.74 -0.86
N LEU A 99 -11.57 9.62 -1.17
CA LEU A 99 -10.48 9.58 -2.14
C LEU A 99 -10.92 10.02 -3.55
N ALA A 100 -12.05 9.52 -4.05
CA ALA A 100 -12.59 9.93 -5.35
C ALA A 100 -12.84 11.45 -5.40
N TRP A 101 -13.41 12.00 -4.33
CA TRP A 101 -13.68 13.42 -4.21
C TRP A 101 -12.39 14.26 -4.11
N LEU A 102 -11.44 13.85 -3.28
CA LEU A 102 -10.15 14.54 -3.12
C LEU A 102 -9.35 14.57 -4.42
N LEU A 103 -9.42 13.49 -5.20
CA LEU A 103 -8.81 13.42 -6.52
C LEU A 103 -9.50 14.40 -7.50
N ALA A 104 -10.83 14.43 -7.50
CA ALA A 104 -11.61 15.36 -8.32
C ALA A 104 -11.32 16.83 -7.98
N ALA A 105 -11.14 17.12 -6.68
CA ALA A 105 -10.81 18.44 -6.17
C ALA A 105 -9.34 18.85 -6.39
N GLY A 106 -8.48 17.96 -6.91
CA GLY A 106 -7.06 18.25 -7.13
C GLY A 106 -6.23 18.38 -5.84
N LEU A 107 -6.74 17.90 -4.70
CA LEU A 107 -6.10 18.09 -3.39
C LEU A 107 -5.04 17.03 -3.06
N LEU A 108 -4.93 15.97 -3.87
CA LEU A 108 -4.06 14.82 -3.60
C LEU A 108 -2.64 14.93 -4.16
N GLU A 109 -2.32 15.96 -4.95
CA GLU A 109 -1.00 16.08 -5.60
C GLU A 109 0.15 16.12 -4.58
N THR A 110 -0.05 16.78 -3.44
CA THR A 110 0.94 16.85 -2.35
C THR A 110 1.08 15.55 -1.54
N ALA A 111 0.10 14.65 -1.67
CA ALA A 111 0.09 13.33 -1.05
C ALA A 111 0.58 12.24 -1.99
N ALA A 112 0.78 12.53 -3.28
CA ALA A 112 1.22 11.56 -4.27
C ALA A 112 2.59 10.96 -3.91
N VAL A 113 2.70 9.65 -4.06
CA VAL A 113 3.90 8.88 -3.78
C VAL A 113 4.48 8.34 -5.09
N TRP A 114 5.79 8.46 -5.23
CA TRP A 114 6.50 7.84 -6.34
C TRP A 114 6.53 6.32 -6.20
N LEU A 115 6.12 5.62 -7.26
CA LEU A 115 6.20 4.17 -7.34
C LEU A 115 7.52 3.77 -8.03
N PRO A 116 8.35 2.93 -7.39
CA PRO A 116 9.51 2.36 -8.06
C PRO A 116 9.10 1.45 -9.22
N ASP A 117 9.98 1.33 -10.21
CA ASP A 117 9.89 0.27 -11.20
C ASP A 117 10.13 -1.10 -10.54
N GLU A 118 9.78 -2.16 -11.26
CA GLU A 118 9.82 -3.53 -10.74
C GLU A 118 11.23 -3.98 -10.34
N THR A 119 12.26 -3.56 -11.09
CA THR A 119 13.65 -3.90 -10.77
C THR A 119 14.09 -3.20 -9.49
N THR A 120 13.80 -1.91 -9.36
CA THR A 120 14.09 -1.15 -8.15
C THR A 120 13.34 -1.69 -6.92
N GLU A 121 12.09 -2.11 -7.08
CA GLU A 121 11.31 -2.70 -5.99
C GLU A 121 11.88 -4.04 -5.52
N GLN A 122 12.22 -4.94 -6.46
CA GLN A 122 12.84 -6.22 -6.14
C GLN A 122 14.18 -6.06 -5.41
N LEU A 123 15.03 -5.13 -5.87
CA LEU A 123 16.31 -4.84 -5.20
C LEU A 123 16.11 -4.31 -3.78
N ARG A 124 15.12 -3.41 -3.58
CA ARG A 124 14.78 -2.90 -2.26
C ARG A 124 14.23 -3.98 -1.34
N GLU A 125 13.41 -4.89 -1.87
CA GLU A 125 12.89 -6.02 -1.10
C GLU A 125 14.02 -6.96 -0.66
N LEU A 126 14.97 -7.26 -1.55
CA LEU A 126 16.13 -8.08 -1.23
C LEU A 126 17.00 -7.44 -0.14
N GLU A 127 17.31 -6.14 -0.28
CA GLU A 127 18.12 -5.39 0.68
C GLU A 127 17.45 -5.34 2.06
N ARG A 128 16.16 -4.97 2.12
CA ARG A 128 15.37 -4.95 3.36
C ARG A 128 15.29 -6.34 4.00
N THR A 129 15.12 -7.38 3.21
CA THR A 129 15.05 -8.77 3.69
C THR A 129 16.39 -9.18 4.31
N ARG A 130 17.50 -8.94 3.61
CA ARG A 130 18.85 -9.20 4.14
C ARG A 130 19.09 -8.43 5.45
N GLN A 131 18.74 -7.15 5.49
CA GLN A 131 18.92 -6.31 6.67
C GLN A 131 18.11 -6.86 7.85
N ARG A 132 16.84 -7.21 7.62
CA ARG A 132 15.95 -7.80 8.63
C ARG A 132 16.50 -9.12 9.18
N LEU A 133 16.92 -10.04 8.30
CA LEU A 133 17.50 -11.32 8.71
C LEU A 133 18.78 -11.11 9.52
N THR A 134 19.66 -10.20 9.09
CA THR A 134 20.90 -9.87 9.82
C THR A 134 20.60 -9.35 11.23
N GLN A 135 19.61 -8.46 11.37
CA GLN A 135 19.18 -7.94 12.67
C GLN A 135 18.57 -9.05 13.54
N GLN A 136 17.74 -9.93 12.97
CA GLN A 136 17.15 -11.07 13.69
C GLN A 136 18.22 -12.03 14.20
N THR A 137 19.18 -12.41 13.36
CA THR A 137 20.30 -13.27 13.75
C THR A 137 21.11 -12.63 14.88
N THR A 138 21.41 -11.33 14.78
CA THR A 138 22.14 -10.59 15.82
C THR A 138 21.36 -10.58 17.15
N ARG A 139 20.05 -10.32 17.10
CA ARG A 139 19.19 -10.34 18.29
C ARG A 139 19.17 -11.70 18.96
N LEU A 140 19.04 -12.78 18.19
CA LEU A 140 19.05 -14.15 18.71
C LEU A 140 20.40 -14.52 19.33
N ARG A 141 21.51 -14.17 18.68
CA ARG A 141 22.87 -14.36 19.23
C ARG A 141 23.04 -13.66 20.58
N ASN A 142 22.60 -12.41 20.67
CA ASN A 142 22.68 -11.65 21.92
C ASN A 142 21.78 -12.24 23.02
N ALA A 143 20.57 -12.72 22.65
CA ALA A 143 19.67 -13.38 23.59
C ALA A 143 20.27 -14.69 24.15
N LEU A 144 20.94 -15.48 23.31
CA LEU A 144 21.64 -16.71 23.72
C LEU A 144 22.81 -16.39 24.67
N ARG A 145 23.67 -15.44 24.33
CA ARG A 145 24.77 -15.00 25.21
C ARG A 145 24.25 -14.52 26.56
N ALA A 146 23.20 -13.70 26.56
CA ALA A 146 22.58 -13.24 27.80
C ALA A 146 22.00 -14.40 28.62
N CYS A 147 21.51 -15.47 27.97
CA CYS A 147 21.06 -16.68 28.66
C CYS A 147 22.20 -17.38 29.38
N LEU A 148 23.33 -17.62 28.71
CA LEU A 148 24.49 -18.27 29.31
C LEU A 148 25.03 -17.47 30.51
N VAL A 149 25.14 -16.15 30.37
CA VAL A 149 25.57 -15.25 31.46
C VAL A 149 24.62 -15.35 32.67
N ARG A 150 23.30 -15.43 32.46
CA ARG A 150 22.33 -15.62 33.56
C ARG A 150 22.52 -16.93 34.32
N HIS A 151 23.12 -17.94 33.69
CA HIS A 151 23.44 -19.23 34.30
C HIS A 151 24.91 -19.35 34.71
N GLY A 152 25.67 -18.25 34.72
CA GLY A 152 27.09 -18.25 35.12
C GLY A 152 28.00 -19.00 34.15
N GLN A 153 27.58 -19.17 32.90
CA GLN A 153 28.34 -19.86 31.86
C GLN A 153 28.89 -18.85 30.85
N ASP A 154 30.14 -19.05 30.44
CA ASP A 154 30.72 -18.33 29.32
C ASP A 154 30.28 -18.92 27.98
N CYS A 155 30.21 -18.09 26.94
CA CYS A 155 29.91 -18.55 25.59
C CYS A 155 31.16 -19.24 25.01
N PRO A 156 31.12 -20.56 24.75
CA PRO A 156 32.30 -21.28 24.26
C PRO A 156 32.67 -20.94 22.81
N TYR A 157 31.80 -20.24 22.08
CA TYR A 157 32.00 -19.86 20.68
C TYR A 157 32.08 -18.34 20.50
N SER A 158 33.06 -17.88 19.73
CA SER A 158 33.15 -16.48 19.28
C SER A 158 32.10 -16.16 18.21
N ASP A 159 31.81 -17.11 17.33
CA ASP A 159 30.67 -17.10 16.40
C ASP A 159 29.72 -18.27 16.70
N LEU A 160 28.54 -17.95 17.25
CA LEU A 160 27.50 -18.92 17.62
C LEU A 160 26.91 -19.70 16.43
N LEU A 161 27.20 -19.31 15.19
CA LEU A 161 26.79 -20.03 13.97
C LEU A 161 28.00 -20.35 13.05
N GLY A 162 29.22 -20.17 13.54
CA GLY A 162 30.45 -20.39 12.79
C GLY A 162 30.81 -21.87 12.68
N LYS A 163 31.80 -22.18 11.83
CA LYS A 163 32.38 -23.54 11.78
C LYS A 163 33.11 -23.85 13.09
N GLU A 164 33.03 -25.11 13.52
CA GLU A 164 33.89 -25.65 14.60
C GLU A 164 35.37 -25.40 14.24
N ALA A 165 36.14 -25.00 15.25
CA ALA A 165 37.58 -24.77 15.15
C ALA A 165 38.36 -26.08 15.03
#